data_AF-A0A512C3K3-F1
#
_entry.id   AF-A0A512C3K3-F1
#
_cell.length_a   1.000
_cell.length_b   1.000
_cell.length_c   1.000
_cell.angle_alpha   90.00
_cell.angle_beta   90.00
_cell.angle_gamma   90.00
#
_symmetry.space_group_name_H-M   'P 1'
#
loop_
_entity.id
_entity.type
_entity.pdbx_description
1 polymer ?
#
loop_
_entity_poly.entity_id
_entity_poly.type
_entity_poly.pdbx_seq_one_letter_code
_entity_poly.pdbx_strand_id
1 'polypeptide(L)' 'MLGRLNQAFSNRSLNITAQHLQTDSELGYVVIEAEGDPMQSQDALEEIRSMEGTIRARLLY' A
#
# COMPACT_ATOMS: atom_id res chain seq x y z
N MET A 1 6.94 -5.53 7.14
CA MET A 1 6.36 -4.49 6.27
C MET A 1 5.11 -4.96 5.53
N LEU A 2 5.17 -6.02 4.72
CA LEU A 2 4.05 -6.47 3.88
C LEU A 2 2.72 -6.69 4.63
N GLY A 3 2.75 -7.30 5.82
CA GLY A 3 1.55 -7.46 6.64
C GLY A 3 0.89 -6.13 7.05
N ARG A 4 1.68 -5.08 7.30
CA ARG A 4 1.15 -3.74 7.61
C ARG A 4 0.46 -3.10 6.40
N LEU A 5 1.01 -3.31 5.20
CA LEU A 5 0.36 -2.87 3.96
C LEU A 5 -1.00 -3.55 3.81
N ASN A 6 -1.05 -4.88 3.89
CA ASN A 6 -2.32 -5.61 3.79
C ASN A 6 -3.36 -5.13 4.81
N GLN A 7 -2.93 -4.83 6.05
CA GLN A 7 -3.81 -4.30 7.08
C GLN A 7 -4.36 -2.91 6.73
N ALA A 8 -3.54 -2.03 6.14
CA ALA A 8 -3.97 -0.69 5.74
C ALA A 8 -5.10 -0.73 4.69
N PHE A 9 -5.06 -1.70 3.77
CA PHE A 9 -6.14 -1.92 2.79
C PHE A 9 -7.36 -2.61 3.42
N SER A 10 -7.15 -3.69 4.19
CA SER A 10 -8.26 -4.46 4.76
C SER A 10 -9.09 -3.68 5.79
N ASN A 11 -8.46 -2.83 6.61
CA ASN A 11 -9.14 -1.95 7.55
C ASN A 11 -10.09 -0.96 6.87
N ARG A 12 -9.89 -0.69 5.57
CA ARG A 12 -10.67 0.26 4.77
C ARG A 12 -11.61 -0.42 3.78
N SER A 13 -11.77 -1.74 3.87
CA SER A 13 -12.55 -2.52 2.91
C SER A 13 -12.08 -2.34 1.46
N LEU A 14 -10.79 -2.07 1.25
CA LEU A 14 -10.18 -2.05 -0.08
C LEU A 14 -9.72 -3.47 -0.44
N ASN A 15 -10.24 -3.99 -1.55
CA ASN A 15 -9.86 -5.31 -2.04
C ASN A 15 -8.56 -5.20 -2.83
N ILE A 16 -7.54 -5.99 -2.48
CA ILE A 16 -6.31 -6.08 -3.28
C ILE A 16 -6.54 -7.08 -4.41
N THR A 17 -6.60 -6.59 -5.65
CA THR A 17 -6.82 -7.40 -6.85
C THR A 17 -5.52 -8.01 -7.35
N ALA A 18 -4.41 -7.27 -7.23
CA ALA A 18 -3.08 -7.75 -7.55
C ALA A 18 -2.02 -7.10 -6.65
N GLN A 19 -0.94 -7.82 -6.39
CA GLN A 19 0.19 -7.31 -5.65
C GLN A 19 1.48 -7.91 -6.19
N HIS A 20 2.47 -7.04 -6.45
CA HIS A 20 3.80 -7.45 -6.87
C HIS A 20 4.86 -6.77 -5.99
N LEU A 21 5.57 -7.55 -5.19
CA LEU A 21 6.67 -7.10 -4.33
C LEU A 21 7.98 -7.62 -4.90
N GLN A 22 8.93 -6.71 -5.10
CA GLN A 22 10.33 -7.03 -5.37
C GLN A 22 11.19 -6.41 -4.28
N THR A 23 12.16 -7.18 -3.80
CA THR A 23 13.11 -6.75 -2.76
C THR A 23 14.54 -6.87 -3.27
N ASP A 24 15.39 -5.94 -2.84
CA ASP A 24 16.85 -6.03 -2.85
C ASP A 24 17.34 -6.07 -1.39
N SER A 25 18.65 -5.97 -1.15
CA SER A 25 19.27 -6.08 0.17
C SER A 25 18.62 -5.19 1.24
N GLU A 26 18.43 -3.90 0.93
CA GLU A 26 17.93 -2.90 1.89
C GLU A 26 16.61 -2.25 1.46
N LEU A 27 16.13 -2.55 0.24
CA LEU A 27 15.01 -1.87 -0.38
C LEU A 27 13.91 -2.85 -0.79
N GLY A 28 12.66 -2.46 -0.56
CA GLY A 28 11.48 -3.13 -1.09
C GLY A 28 10.67 -2.18 -1.95
N TYR A 29 10.24 -2.65 -3.11
CA TYR A 29 9.31 -1.93 -3.98
C TYR A 29 8.09 -2.81 -4.24
N VAL A 30 6.90 -2.26 -3.97
CA VAL A 30 5.64 -2.96 -4.15
C VAL A 30 4.69 -2.12 -4.99
N VAL A 31 4.03 -2.78 -5.93
CA VAL A 31 2.87 -2.26 -6.66
C VAL A 31 1.64 -3.03 -6.19
N ILE A 32 0.60 -2.30 -5.82
CA ILE A 32 -0.66 -2.86 -5.32
C ILE A 32 -1.76 -2.29 -6.20
N GLU A 33 -2.51 -3.17 -6.84
CA GLU A 33 -3.77 -2.83 -7.49
C GLU A 33 -4.89 -3.14 -6.51
N ALA A 34 -5.73 -2.14 -6.22
CA ALA A 34 -6.83 -2.27 -5.29
C ALA A 34 -8.12 -1.71 -5.89
N GLU A 35 -9.25 -2.34 -5.54
CA GLU A 35 -10.59 -1.93 -5.91
C GLU A 35 -11.35 -1.45 -4.67
N GLY A 36 -12.05 -0.31 -4.80
CA GLY A 36 -12.88 0.24 -3.74
C GLY A 36 -13.13 1.74 -3.91
N ASP A 37 -13.53 2.38 -2.81
CA ASP A 37 -13.82 3.81 -2.78
C ASP A 37 -12.54 4.66 -2.98
N PRO A 38 -12.51 5.59 -3.96
CA PRO A 38 -11.40 6.52 -4.14
C PRO A 38 -11.01 7.32 -2.89
N MET A 39 -11.97 7.68 -2.02
CA MET A 39 -11.68 8.37 -0.77
C MET A 39 -10.82 7.51 0.17
N GLN A 40 -11.12 6.22 0.26
CA GLN A 40 -10.36 5.26 1.07
C GLN A 40 -8.95 5.05 0.53
N SER A 41 -8.75 5.21 -0.78
CA SER A 41 -7.43 5.09 -1.42
C SER A 41 -6.49 6.21 -0.98
N GLN A 42 -7.02 7.42 -0.76
CA GLN A 42 -6.25 8.55 -0.24
C GLN A 42 -5.85 8.32 1.23
N ASP A 43 -6.79 7.86 2.06
CA ASP A 43 -6.52 7.58 3.47
C ASP A 43 -5.52 6.42 3.64
N ALA A 44 -5.61 5.39 2.79
CA ALA A 44 -4.64 4.30 2.76
C ALA A 44 -3.24 4.81 2.38
N LEU A 45 -3.15 5.72 1.40
CA LEU A 45 -1.89 6.32 1.00
C LEU A 45 -1.24 7.10 2.16
N GLU A 46 -2.02 7.88 2.92
CA GLU A 46 -1.51 8.62 4.07
C GLU A 46 -1.02 7.70 5.19
N GLU A 47 -1.75 6.64 5.51
CA GLU A 47 -1.30 5.64 6.48
C GLU A 47 0.03 5.01 6.05
N ILE A 48 0.12 4.57 4.79
CA ILE A 48 1.35 3.94 4.26
C ILE A 48 2.53 4.90 4.35
N ARG A 49 2.34 6.19 4.05
CA ARG A 49 3.39 7.22 4.17
C ARG A 49 3.88 7.41 5.60
N SER A 50 3.00 7.23 6.58
CA SER A 50 3.35 7.36 8.00
C SER A 50 4.03 6.11 8.59
N MET A 51 4.01 4.97 7.90
CA MET A 51 4.63 3.75 8.41
C MET A 51 6.16 3.90 8.49
N GLU A 52 6.72 3.52 9.63
CA GLU A 52 8.17 3.48 9.82
C GLU A 52 8.85 2.63 8.74
N GLY A 53 9.86 3.21 8.08
CA GLY A 53 10.59 2.58 6.98
C GLY A 53 10.00 2.83 5.59
N THR A 54 8.85 3.51 5.48
CA THR A 54 8.36 3.96 4.17
C THR A 54 9.23 5.10 3.64
N ILE A 55 9.89 4.86 2.51
CA ILE A 55 10.69 5.88 1.82
C ILE A 55 9.78 6.80 0.99
N ARG A 56 8.82 6.21 0.26
CA ARG A 56 7.90 6.94 -0.62
C ARG A 56 6.68 6.08 -0.95
N ALA A 57 5.51 6.71 -1.06
CA ALA A 57 4.29 6.12 -1.61
C ALA A 57 3.51 7.13 -2.45
N ARG A 58 2.85 6.66 -3.52
CA ARG A 58 2.01 7.45 -4.42
C ARG A 58 0.87 6.60 -4.99
N LEU A 59 -0.23 7.26 -5.37
CA LEU A 59 -1.26 6.68 -6.22
C LEU A 59 -0.82 6.71 -7.68
N LEU A 60 -1.22 5.69 -8.44
CA LEU A 60 -1.03 5.57 -9.88
C LEU A 60 -2.41 5.62 -10.54
N TYR A 61 -2.49 6.16 -11.76
CA TYR A 61 -3.72 6.29 -12.56
C TYR A 61 -3.58 5.50 -13.86
#